data_AF-A0A8H6R3U0-F1
#
_entry.id   AF-A0A8H6R3U0-F1
#
_cell.length_a   1.000
_cell.length_b   1.000
_cell.length_c   1.000
_cell.angle_alpha   90.00
_cell.angle_beta   90.00
_cell.angle_gamma   90.00
#
_symmetry.space_group_name_H-M   'P 1'
#
loop_
_entity.id
_entity.type
_entity.pdbx_description
1 polymer ?
#
loop_
_entity_poly.entity_id
_entity_poly.type
_entity_poly.pdbx_seq_one_letter_code
_entity_poly.pdbx_strand_id
1 'polypeptide(L)'
;MASQDEHHHYHPKDTISAAMKTTVLTGAVGLFASAVQNTLTRKNVGPWGVFVRSGGTIGVFAAMGGTYEFVKNASANLREKDDHYNVALGGFFSGAILGLRARTFPALLGYGAALATAMGAFEFTGGTLWGKKAQSDLDEFDRRTQIRKAYRTPAEQTIAELGEGRGIYGPGYAERRAERLKETYGIEVPTSAAPAS
;
A
#
# COMPACT_ATOMS: atom_id res chain seq x y z
N MET A 1 1.42 -1.70 -34.64
CA MET A 1 0.82 -2.66 -33.69
C MET A 1 0.66 -1.93 -32.38
N ALA A 2 -0.57 -1.81 -31.91
CA ALA A 2 -0.91 -1.03 -30.73
C ALA A 2 -0.21 -1.61 -29.50
N SER A 3 0.69 -0.83 -28.90
CA SER A 3 1.15 -1.06 -27.53
C SER A 3 -0.07 -1.01 -26.63
N GLN A 4 -0.43 -2.16 -26.04
CA GLN A 4 -1.36 -2.16 -24.93
C GLN A 4 -0.66 -1.41 -23.80
N ASP A 5 -0.98 -0.12 -23.64
CA ASP A 5 -0.96 0.52 -22.34
C ASP A 5 -1.97 -0.28 -21.50
N GLU A 6 -1.53 -1.38 -20.90
CA GLU A 6 -2.24 -2.02 -19.79
C GLU A 6 -2.25 -1.01 -18.65
N HIS A 7 -3.18 -0.06 -18.72
CA HIS A 7 -3.78 0.50 -17.54
C HIS A 7 -4.21 -0.71 -16.73
N HIS A 8 -3.48 -1.03 -15.65
CA HIS A 8 -3.81 -2.09 -14.71
C HIS A 8 -5.26 -1.87 -14.25
N HIS A 9 -6.19 -2.43 -15.00
CA HIS A 9 -7.60 -2.18 -14.80
C HIS A 9 -7.95 -2.96 -13.55
N TYR A 10 -8.41 -2.24 -12.54
CA TYR A 10 -8.70 -2.86 -11.28
C TYR A 10 -9.79 -3.92 -11.48
N HIS A 11 -9.49 -5.14 -11.04
CA HIS A 11 -10.45 -6.22 -11.04
C HIS A 11 -11.04 -6.36 -9.63
N PRO A 12 -12.37 -6.16 -9.48
CA PRO A 12 -13.03 -6.32 -8.20
C PRO A 12 -12.75 -7.69 -7.59
N LYS A 13 -12.39 -7.69 -6.31
CA LYS A 13 -12.07 -8.89 -5.55
C LYS A 13 -13.27 -9.31 -4.72
N ASP A 14 -13.54 -10.61 -4.68
CA ASP A 14 -14.52 -11.18 -3.75
C ASP A 14 -13.94 -11.15 -2.33
N THR A 15 -14.35 -10.14 -1.57
CA THR A 15 -13.88 -9.86 -0.21
C THR A 15 -14.26 -10.97 0.77
N ILE A 16 -15.48 -11.50 0.67
CA ILE A 16 -16.02 -12.47 1.61
C ILE A 16 -15.34 -13.82 1.37
N SER A 17 -15.28 -14.28 0.12
CA SER A 17 -14.64 -15.56 -0.21
C SER A 17 -13.14 -15.53 0.12
N ALA A 18 -12.44 -14.44 -0.22
CA ALA A 18 -11.03 -14.30 0.10
C ALA A 18 -10.80 -14.26 1.62
N ALA A 19 -11.58 -13.47 2.36
CA ALA A 19 -11.46 -13.40 3.82
C ALA A 19 -11.75 -14.74 4.49
N MET A 20 -12.77 -15.49 4.03
CA MET A 20 -13.08 -16.81 4.55
C MET A 20 -11.95 -17.80 4.30
N LYS A 21 -11.39 -17.85 3.09
CA LYS A 21 -10.24 -18.70 2.76
C LYS A 21 -9.03 -18.38 3.63
N THR A 22 -8.70 -17.10 3.79
CA THR A 22 -7.58 -16.68 4.61
C THR A 22 -7.83 -16.96 6.09
N THR A 23 -9.05 -16.75 6.59
CA THR A 23 -9.44 -17.08 7.98
C THR A 23 -9.25 -18.56 8.29
N VAL A 24 -9.68 -19.43 7.38
CA VAL A 24 -9.50 -20.89 7.53
C VAL A 24 -8.02 -21.24 7.52
N LEU A 25 -7.25 -20.68 6.60
CA LEU A 25 -5.81 -20.92 6.49
C LEU A 25 -5.07 -20.46 7.76
N THR A 26 -5.29 -19.23 8.21
CA THR A 26 -4.63 -18.71 9.41
C THR A 26 -5.16 -19.36 10.68
N GLY A 27 -6.43 -19.74 10.72
CA GLY A 27 -6.99 -20.55 11.80
C GLY A 27 -6.32 -21.92 11.90
N ALA A 28 -6.03 -22.58 10.78
CA ALA A 28 -5.27 -23.84 10.75
C ALA A 28 -3.83 -23.65 11.26
N VAL A 29 -3.15 -22.57 10.87
CA VAL A 29 -1.84 -22.20 11.43
C VAL A 29 -1.93 -21.94 12.94
N GLY A 30 -2.99 -21.26 13.39
CA GLY A 30 -3.26 -21.03 14.81
C GLY A 30 -3.52 -22.34 15.58
N LEU A 31 -4.22 -23.30 14.97
CA LEU A 31 -4.44 -24.64 15.54
C LEU A 31 -3.12 -25.40 15.67
N PHE A 32 -2.27 -25.35 14.65
CA PHE A 32 -0.94 -25.94 14.72
C PHE A 32 -0.09 -25.29 15.82
N ALA A 33 -0.06 -23.96 15.89
CA ALA A 33 0.63 -23.23 16.95
C ALA A 33 0.07 -23.57 18.34
N SER A 34 -1.25 -23.71 18.47
CA SER A 34 -1.92 -24.14 19.69
C SER A 34 -1.52 -25.56 20.10
N ALA A 35 -1.41 -26.48 19.15
CA ALA A 35 -0.94 -27.84 19.41
C ALA A 35 0.51 -27.85 19.92
N VAL A 36 1.40 -27.08 19.28
CA VAL A 36 2.79 -26.90 19.74
C VAL A 36 2.85 -26.27 21.13
N GLN A 37 2.03 -25.27 21.40
CA GLN A 37 1.96 -24.66 22.73
C GLN A 37 1.48 -25.66 23.78
N ASN A 38 0.51 -26.51 23.45
CA ASN A 38 -0.02 -27.55 24.34
C ASN A 38 1.05 -28.59 24.70
N THR A 39 1.87 -29.04 23.73
CA THR A 39 2.95 -30.01 23.97
C THR A 39 4.12 -29.42 24.78
N LEU A 40 4.38 -28.12 24.67
CA LEU A 40 5.43 -27.42 25.43
C LEU A 40 4.99 -27.04 26.85
N THR A 41 3.73 -27.27 27.22
CA THR A 41 3.27 -26.94 28.58
C THR A 41 3.89 -27.87 29.63
N ARG A 42 4.35 -27.29 30.75
CA ARG A 42 4.94 -28.08 31.85
C ARG A 42 3.93 -28.93 32.64
N LYS A 43 2.63 -28.75 32.42
CA LYS A 43 1.56 -29.47 33.14
C LYS A 43 0.81 -30.33 32.15
N ASN A 44 0.43 -31.55 32.54
CA ASN A 44 -0.36 -32.41 31.68
C ASN A 44 -1.77 -31.84 31.52
N VAL A 45 -2.04 -31.22 30.36
CA VAL A 45 -3.31 -30.57 30.02
C VAL A 45 -4.16 -31.39 29.04
N GLY A 46 -3.67 -32.58 28.65
CA GLY A 46 -4.34 -33.48 27.72
C GLY A 46 -4.58 -32.90 26.32
N PRO A 47 -5.18 -33.68 25.40
CA PRO A 47 -5.48 -33.22 24.03
C PRO A 47 -6.49 -32.06 23.97
N TRP A 48 -7.42 -32.03 24.94
CA TRP A 48 -8.44 -30.98 25.02
C TRP A 48 -7.86 -29.60 25.39
N GLY A 49 -6.65 -29.57 25.95
CA GLY A 49 -5.92 -28.34 26.23
C GLY A 49 -5.69 -27.46 25.00
N VAL A 50 -5.61 -28.04 23.80
CA VAL A 50 -5.44 -27.32 22.53
C VAL A 50 -6.58 -26.32 22.28
N PHE A 51 -7.81 -26.69 22.66
CA PHE A 51 -8.99 -25.85 22.44
C PHE A 51 -9.33 -24.99 23.65
N VAL A 52 -9.15 -25.51 24.87
CA VAL A 52 -9.61 -24.82 26.08
C VAL A 52 -8.53 -23.94 26.71
N ARG A 53 -7.26 -24.35 26.63
CA ARG A 53 -6.13 -23.63 27.24
C ARG A 53 -5.44 -22.73 26.22
N SER A 54 -5.09 -23.27 25.06
CA SER A 54 -4.40 -22.56 24.00
C SER A 54 -5.31 -22.14 22.83
N GLY A 55 -6.61 -22.43 22.88
CA GLY A 55 -7.55 -22.07 21.80
C GLY A 55 -7.68 -20.56 21.53
N GLY A 56 -7.25 -19.72 22.47
CA GLY A 56 -7.13 -18.28 22.24
C GLY A 56 -6.19 -17.92 21.08
N THR A 57 -5.14 -18.73 20.81
CA THR A 57 -4.25 -18.49 19.67
C THR A 57 -4.93 -18.82 18.35
N ILE A 58 -5.72 -19.89 18.30
CA ILE A 58 -6.54 -20.24 17.13
C ILE A 58 -7.41 -19.05 16.72
N GLY A 59 -8.16 -18.50 17.69
CA GLY A 59 -9.03 -17.35 17.47
C GLY A 59 -8.28 -16.10 17.04
N VAL A 60 -7.14 -15.78 17.66
CA VAL A 60 -6.32 -14.61 17.29
C VAL A 60 -5.79 -14.73 15.86
N PHE A 61 -5.20 -15.87 15.48
CA PHE A 61 -4.67 -16.06 14.13
C PHE A 61 -5.77 -16.06 13.07
N ALA A 62 -6.91 -16.72 13.34
CA ALA A 62 -8.08 -16.69 12.46
C ALA A 62 -8.59 -15.25 12.24
N ALA A 63 -8.81 -14.51 13.34
CA ALA A 63 -9.29 -13.13 13.28
C ALA A 63 -8.28 -12.20 12.57
N MET A 64 -6.99 -12.32 12.87
CA MET A 64 -5.95 -11.53 12.21
C MET A 64 -5.94 -11.74 10.69
N GLY A 65 -5.96 -12.99 10.24
CA GLY A 65 -5.95 -13.32 8.80
C GLY A 65 -7.22 -12.90 8.08
N GLY A 66 -8.39 -13.17 8.68
CA GLY A 66 -9.68 -12.79 8.12
C GLY A 66 -9.84 -11.29 7.99
N THR A 67 -9.54 -10.54 9.05
CA THR A 67 -9.64 -9.08 9.02
C THR A 67 -8.59 -8.45 8.11
N TYR A 68 -7.36 -8.98 8.07
CA TYR A 68 -6.33 -8.51 7.14
C TYR A 68 -6.82 -8.58 5.70
N GLU A 69 -7.29 -9.75 5.27
CA GLU A 69 -7.70 -9.97 3.88
C GLU A 69 -8.99 -9.23 3.54
N PHE A 70 -9.93 -9.17 4.47
CA PHE A 70 -11.17 -8.41 4.32
C PHE A 70 -10.88 -6.92 4.12
N VAL A 71 -10.09 -6.31 5.01
CA VAL A 71 -9.79 -4.87 4.93
C VAL A 71 -8.99 -4.55 3.69
N LYS A 72 -7.97 -5.35 3.36
CA LYS A 72 -7.15 -5.17 2.15
C LYS A 72 -8.01 -5.19 0.88
N ASN A 73 -8.90 -6.17 0.74
CA ASN A 73 -9.74 -6.30 -0.46
C ASN A 73 -10.90 -5.29 -0.47
N ALA A 74 -11.45 -4.94 0.70
CA ALA A 74 -12.49 -3.92 0.80
C ALA A 74 -11.94 -2.53 0.45
N SER A 75 -10.73 -2.18 0.92
CA SER A 75 -10.09 -0.91 0.59
C SER A 75 -9.67 -0.85 -0.88
N ALA A 76 -9.22 -1.97 -1.44
CA ALA A 76 -8.90 -2.08 -2.86
C ALA A 76 -10.17 -1.89 -3.73
N ASN A 77 -11.29 -2.52 -3.35
CA ASN A 77 -12.56 -2.38 -4.05
C ASN A 77 -13.11 -0.95 -3.96
N LEU A 78 -12.99 -0.29 -2.79
CA LEU A 78 -13.49 1.07 -2.61
C LEU A 78 -12.68 2.10 -3.38
N ARG A 79 -11.37 1.88 -3.53
CA ARG A 79 -10.45 2.82 -4.20
C ARG A 79 -10.21 2.47 -5.66
N GLU A 80 -10.72 1.33 -6.10
CA GLU A 80 -10.50 0.72 -7.41
C GLU A 80 -9.01 0.73 -7.80
N LYS A 81 -8.14 0.47 -6.80
CA LYS A 81 -6.69 0.56 -6.93
C LYS A 81 -6.03 -0.50 -6.06
N ASP A 82 -5.09 -1.21 -6.66
CA ASP A 82 -4.22 -2.15 -5.95
C ASP A 82 -2.90 -1.46 -5.59
N ASP A 83 -2.79 -1.00 -4.34
CA ASP A 83 -1.61 -0.33 -3.84
C ASP A 83 -1.20 -0.79 -2.43
N HIS A 84 -0.03 -0.31 -1.98
CA HIS A 84 0.56 -0.62 -0.69
C HIS A 84 -0.26 -0.08 0.50
N TYR A 85 -1.11 0.93 0.29
CA TYR A 85 -1.99 1.44 1.34
C TYR A 85 -3.06 0.41 1.74
N ASN A 86 -3.54 -0.40 0.81
CA ASN A 86 -4.48 -1.49 1.12
C ASN A 86 -3.85 -2.52 2.07
N VAL A 87 -2.58 -2.87 1.83
CA VAL A 87 -1.80 -3.78 2.68
C VAL A 87 -1.50 -3.14 4.04
N ALA A 88 -1.16 -1.84 4.08
CA ALA A 88 -0.94 -1.12 5.32
C ALA A 88 -2.21 -1.07 6.19
N LEU A 89 -3.38 -0.82 5.59
CA LEU A 89 -4.67 -0.83 6.29
C LEU A 89 -5.00 -2.24 6.81
N GLY A 90 -4.84 -3.28 5.98
CA GLY A 90 -5.00 -4.67 6.42
C GLY A 90 -4.07 -5.01 7.59
N GLY A 91 -2.81 -4.59 7.52
CA GLY A 91 -1.80 -4.76 8.56
C GLY A 91 -2.14 -4.01 9.85
N PHE A 92 -2.72 -2.81 9.75
CA PHE A 92 -3.18 -2.05 10.91
C PHE A 92 -4.24 -2.80 11.70
N PHE A 93 -5.30 -3.25 11.03
CA PHE A 93 -6.42 -3.91 11.71
C PHE A 93 -6.02 -5.30 12.23
N SER A 94 -5.18 -6.04 11.51
CA SER A 94 -4.65 -7.31 12.02
C SER A 94 -3.72 -7.10 13.24
N GLY A 95 -2.89 -6.06 13.24
CA GLY A 95 -2.07 -5.68 14.39
C GLY A 95 -2.88 -5.20 15.59
N ALA A 96 -3.97 -4.47 15.35
CA ALA A 96 -4.91 -4.07 16.38
C ALA A 96 -5.55 -5.28 17.07
N ILE A 97 -5.89 -6.35 16.33
CA ILE A 97 -6.41 -7.61 16.89
C ILE A 97 -5.39 -8.27 17.82
N LEU A 98 -4.11 -8.27 17.44
CA LEU A 98 -3.05 -8.77 18.32
C LEU A 98 -2.95 -7.92 19.60
N GLY A 99 -3.02 -6.60 19.47
CA GLY A 99 -3.00 -5.64 20.58
C GLY A 99 -4.21 -5.72 21.51
N LEU A 100 -5.38 -6.16 21.02
CA LEU A 100 -6.58 -6.38 21.84
C LEU A 100 -6.33 -7.40 22.97
N ARG A 101 -5.38 -8.32 22.79
CA ARG A 101 -5.00 -9.27 23.86
C ARG A 101 -4.42 -8.57 25.09
N ALA A 102 -3.75 -7.43 24.92
CA ALA A 102 -3.23 -6.63 26.01
C ALA A 102 -4.31 -5.79 26.71
N ARG A 103 -5.54 -5.71 26.16
CA ARG A 103 -6.70 -4.98 26.71
C ARG A 103 -6.43 -3.51 27.04
N THR A 104 -5.56 -2.85 26.27
CA THR A 104 -5.27 -1.42 26.43
C THR A 104 -5.28 -0.72 25.07
N PHE A 105 -5.80 0.52 25.04
CA PHE A 105 -5.82 1.33 23.82
C PHE A 105 -4.43 1.64 23.25
N PRO A 106 -3.40 1.95 24.07
CA PRO A 106 -2.05 2.17 23.55
C PRO A 106 -1.47 0.92 22.88
N ALA A 107 -1.71 -0.28 23.41
CA ALA A 107 -1.27 -1.51 22.77
C ALA A 107 -1.99 -1.71 21.44
N LEU A 108 -3.31 -1.52 21.39
CA LEU A 108 -4.09 -1.65 20.16
C LEU A 108 -3.52 -0.76 19.03
N LEU A 109 -3.31 0.53 19.32
CA LEU A 109 -2.77 1.47 18.33
C LEU A 109 -1.29 1.21 18.02
N GLY A 110 -0.49 0.85 19.02
CA GLY A 110 0.94 0.58 18.86
C GLY A 110 1.20 -0.66 17.98
N TYR A 111 0.54 -1.79 18.27
CA TYR A 111 0.66 -3.00 17.46
C TYR A 111 0.08 -2.79 16.05
N GLY A 112 -1.05 -2.09 15.95
CA GLY A 112 -1.63 -1.71 14.66
C GLY A 112 -0.67 -0.88 13.81
N ALA A 113 -0.16 0.24 14.35
CA ALA A 113 0.75 1.13 13.63
C ALA A 113 2.07 0.46 13.26
N ALA A 114 2.61 -0.39 14.15
CA ALA A 114 3.84 -1.14 13.89
C ALA A 114 3.66 -2.11 12.72
N LEU A 115 2.60 -2.93 12.71
CA LEU A 115 2.33 -3.85 11.60
C LEU A 115 1.91 -3.12 10.32
N ALA A 116 1.17 -2.02 10.42
CA ALA A 116 0.81 -1.19 9.26
C ALA A 116 2.05 -0.67 8.54
N THR A 117 3.00 -0.12 9.31
CA THR A 117 4.27 0.39 8.78
C THR A 117 5.10 -0.74 8.20
N ALA A 118 5.23 -1.87 8.90
CA ALA A 118 6.03 -3.00 8.43
C ALA A 118 5.47 -3.62 7.15
N MET A 119 4.17 -3.89 7.11
CA MET A 119 3.49 -4.48 5.94
C MET A 119 3.42 -3.50 4.77
N GLY A 120 3.11 -2.22 5.05
CA GLY A 120 3.11 -1.17 4.04
C GLY A 120 4.49 -0.97 3.42
N ALA A 121 5.55 -0.94 4.23
CA ALA A 121 6.92 -0.85 3.73
C ALA A 121 7.32 -2.09 2.92
N PHE A 122 6.95 -3.29 3.38
CA PHE A 122 7.21 -4.53 2.66
C PHE A 122 6.55 -4.54 1.27
N GLU A 123 5.27 -4.18 1.19
CA GLU A 123 4.57 -4.11 -0.10
C GLU A 123 5.12 -2.98 -0.98
N PHE A 124 5.44 -1.83 -0.39
CA PHE A 124 6.08 -0.72 -1.11
C PHE A 124 7.42 -1.13 -1.74
N THR A 125 8.21 -1.97 -1.06
CA THR A 125 9.46 -2.52 -1.61
C THR A 125 9.26 -3.64 -2.65
N GLY A 126 8.02 -4.03 -2.94
CA GLY A 126 7.68 -4.99 -3.99
C GLY A 126 7.10 -6.31 -3.51
N GLY A 127 6.78 -6.45 -2.21
CA GLY A 127 5.95 -7.56 -1.71
C GLY A 127 6.55 -8.96 -1.80
N THR A 128 7.84 -9.09 -2.15
CA THR A 128 8.51 -10.38 -2.37
C THR A 128 9.80 -10.51 -1.56
N LEU A 129 9.99 -11.63 -0.88
CA LEU A 129 11.23 -11.95 -0.15
C LEU A 129 12.35 -12.45 -1.08
N TRP A 130 12.01 -12.95 -2.27
CA TRP A 130 12.95 -13.54 -3.22
C TRP A 130 13.38 -12.57 -4.34
N GLY A 131 13.00 -11.30 -4.23
CA GLY A 131 13.22 -10.29 -5.25
C GLY A 131 12.17 -10.30 -6.35
N LYS A 132 11.95 -9.13 -6.95
CA LYS A 132 11.00 -8.96 -8.05
C LYS A 132 11.59 -9.66 -9.29
N LYS A 133 10.91 -10.68 -9.81
CA LYS A 133 11.25 -11.24 -11.13
C LYS A 133 11.11 -10.12 -12.16
N ALA A 134 12.02 -10.07 -13.12
CA ALA A 134 11.91 -9.14 -14.24
C ALA A 134 10.53 -9.36 -14.89
N GLN A 135 9.75 -8.29 -14.94
CA GLN A 135 8.43 -8.29 -15.54
C GLN A 135 8.64 -8.54 -17.05
N SER A 136 8.18 -9.68 -17.55
CA SER A 136 8.47 -10.14 -18.93
C SER A 136 7.85 -9.26 -20.01
N ASP A 137 6.87 -8.43 -19.65
CA ASP A 137 6.09 -7.62 -20.60
C ASP A 137 6.77 -6.32 -21.01
N LEU A 138 7.79 -5.88 -20.26
CA LEU A 138 8.63 -4.76 -20.69
C LEU A 138 9.86 -5.33 -21.38
N ASP A 139 10.13 -4.88 -22.61
CA ASP A 139 11.39 -5.18 -23.26
C ASP A 139 12.53 -4.69 -22.34
N GLU A 140 13.26 -5.65 -21.76
CA GLU A 140 14.37 -5.40 -20.84
C GLU A 140 15.41 -4.52 -21.54
N PHE A 141 15.50 -4.57 -22.86
CA PHE A 141 16.31 -3.67 -23.66
C PHE A 141 15.82 -2.22 -23.56
N ASP A 142 14.53 -1.94 -23.72
CA ASP A 142 13.95 -0.59 -23.64
C ASP A 142 14.10 -0.01 -22.23
N ARG A 143 13.80 -0.79 -21.19
CA ARG A 143 14.01 -0.36 -19.79
C ARG A 143 15.48 0.01 -19.53
N ARG A 144 16.42 -0.84 -19.95
CA ARG A 144 17.86 -0.56 -19.81
C ARG A 144 18.32 0.59 -20.67
N THR A 145 17.66 0.82 -21.80
CA THR A 145 17.94 1.94 -22.69
C THR A 145 17.43 3.24 -22.10
N GLN A 146 16.26 3.26 -21.46
CA GLN A 146 15.75 4.39 -20.70
C GLN A 146 16.69 4.74 -19.54
N ILE A 147 17.10 3.76 -18.72
CA ILE A 147 18.05 4.00 -17.62
C ILE A 147 19.38 4.55 -18.14
N ARG A 148 19.89 4.01 -19.26
CA ARG A 148 21.12 4.51 -19.90
C ARG A 148 20.96 5.87 -20.57
N LYS A 149 19.77 6.23 -21.05
CA LYS A 149 19.51 7.52 -21.71
C LYS A 149 19.01 8.60 -20.74
N ALA A 150 18.79 8.26 -19.46
CA ALA A 150 18.33 9.16 -18.40
C ALA A 150 19.39 10.19 -17.94
N TYR A 151 20.21 10.70 -18.86
CA TYR A 151 21.13 11.82 -18.62
C TYR A 151 20.47 13.19 -18.87
N ARG A 152 19.42 13.23 -19.70
CA ARG A 152 18.62 14.44 -19.99
C ARG A 152 17.16 14.09 -20.12
N THR A 153 16.32 14.75 -19.33
CA THR A 153 14.86 14.63 -19.38
C THR A 153 14.29 15.84 -20.14
N PRO A 154 13.31 15.65 -21.04
CA PRO A 154 12.65 16.78 -21.71
C PRO A 154 12.06 17.77 -20.71
N ALA A 155 12.24 19.08 -20.95
CA ALA A 155 11.72 20.12 -20.06
C ALA A 155 10.20 20.03 -19.87
N GLU A 156 9.47 19.66 -20.93
CA GLU A 156 8.02 19.44 -20.90
C GLU A 156 7.61 18.33 -19.93
N GLN A 157 8.35 17.22 -19.90
CA GLN A 157 8.10 16.13 -18.95
C GLN A 157 8.31 16.59 -17.51
N THR A 158 9.40 17.32 -17.26
CA THR A 158 9.70 17.89 -15.94
C THR A 158 8.59 18.85 -15.48
N ILE A 159 8.06 19.68 -16.39
CA ILE A 159 6.97 20.61 -16.10
C ILE A 159 5.66 19.87 -15.83
N ALA A 160 5.37 18.80 -16.59
CA ALA A 160 4.18 17.99 -16.39
C ALA A 160 4.19 17.24 -15.04
N GLU A 161 5.36 16.73 -14.62
CA GLU A 161 5.50 15.96 -13.38
C GLU A 161 5.63 16.85 -12.12
N LEU A 162 6.44 17.91 -12.17
CA LEU A 162 6.71 18.78 -11.00
C LEU A 162 5.77 19.98 -10.92
N GLY A 163 5.11 20.32 -12.02
CA GLY A 163 4.35 21.56 -12.17
C GLY A 163 5.24 22.77 -12.41
N GLU A 164 4.61 23.87 -12.85
CA GLU A 164 5.29 25.15 -13.03
C GLU A 164 5.44 25.91 -11.71
N GLY A 165 6.59 26.55 -11.51
CA GLY A 165 6.88 27.37 -10.33
C GLY A 165 8.15 26.92 -9.59
N ARG A 166 8.51 27.64 -8.52
CA ARG A 166 9.70 27.36 -7.68
C ARG A 166 11.01 27.21 -8.48
N GLY A 167 11.16 27.99 -9.55
CA GLY A 167 12.38 28.02 -10.39
C GLY A 167 12.30 27.20 -11.68
N ILE A 168 11.22 26.45 -11.92
CA ILE A 168 10.99 25.73 -13.18
C ILE A 168 9.94 26.49 -13.99
N TYR A 169 10.31 26.95 -15.18
CA TYR A 169 9.46 27.76 -16.04
C TYR A 169 9.42 27.18 -17.45
N GLY A 170 8.21 26.91 -17.92
CA GLY A 170 7.98 26.55 -19.32
C GLY A 170 7.94 27.78 -20.24
N PRO A 171 8.05 27.58 -21.56
CA PRO A 171 7.80 28.64 -22.54
C PRO A 171 6.37 29.17 -22.38
N GLY A 172 6.21 30.51 -22.36
CA GLY A 172 4.90 31.17 -22.14
C GLY A 172 4.43 31.23 -20.69
N TYR A 173 5.29 30.95 -19.70
CA TYR A 173 4.92 31.00 -18.27
C TYR A 173 4.37 32.37 -17.82
N ALA A 174 4.88 33.48 -18.38
CA ALA A 174 4.44 34.83 -18.01
C ALA A 174 2.96 35.06 -18.33
N GLU A 175 2.50 34.57 -19.48
CA GLU A 175 1.11 34.65 -19.93
C GLU A 175 0.20 33.75 -19.09
N ARG A 176 0.56 32.47 -18.91
CA ARG A 176 -0.17 31.54 -18.04
C ARG A 176 -0.24 32.00 -16.59
N ARG A 177 0.80 32.65 -16.09
CA ARG A 177 0.82 33.25 -14.74
C ARG A 177 -0.13 34.45 -14.67
N ALA A 178 -0.13 35.32 -15.69
CA ALA A 178 -1.04 36.46 -15.74
C ALA A 178 -2.50 36.00 -15.78
N GLU A 179 -2.81 34.95 -16.56
CA GLU A 179 -4.13 34.31 -16.58
C GLU A 179 -4.52 33.74 -15.21
N ARG A 180 -3.67 32.94 -14.58
CA ARG A 180 -3.93 32.40 -13.22
C ARG A 180 -4.15 33.49 -12.19
N LEU A 181 -3.41 34.60 -12.25
CA LEU A 181 -3.55 35.73 -11.34
C LEU A 181 -4.81 36.55 -11.61
N LYS A 182 -5.20 36.69 -12.88
CA LYS A 182 -6.47 37.32 -13.28
C LYS A 182 -7.66 36.50 -12.80
N GLU A 183 -7.63 35.18 -12.97
CA GLU A 183 -8.68 34.27 -12.49
C GLU A 183 -8.78 34.24 -10.96
N THR A 184 -7.64 34.16 -10.26
CA THR A 184 -7.64 34.00 -8.79
C THR A 184 -7.92 35.31 -8.06
N TYR A 185 -7.41 36.44 -8.57
CA TYR A 185 -7.40 37.72 -7.84
C TYR A 185 -8.00 38.90 -8.61
N GLY A 186 -8.40 38.75 -9.87
CA GLY A 186 -8.92 39.83 -10.70
C GLY A 186 -7.88 40.90 -11.07
N ILE A 187 -6.59 40.61 -10.90
CA ILE A 187 -5.50 41.55 -11.14
C ILE A 187 -4.93 41.32 -12.55
N GLU A 188 -4.93 42.37 -13.38
CA GLU A 188 -4.26 42.34 -14.68
C GLU A 188 -2.77 42.64 -14.51
N VAL A 189 -1.93 41.65 -14.79
CA VAL A 189 -0.48 41.80 -14.73
C VAL A 189 0.04 42.08 -16.14
N PRO A 190 0.74 43.21 -16.38
CA PRO A 190 1.30 43.51 -17.69
C PRO A 190 2.38 42.49 -18.07
N THR A 191 2.27 41.95 -19.29
CA THR A 191 3.15 40.90 -19.85
C THR A 191 4.43 41.44 -20.48
N SER A 192 4.54 42.75 -20.73
CA SER A 192 5.76 43.40 -21.20
C SER A 192 6.53 44.04 -20.04
N ALA A 193 7.86 43.93 -20.04
CA ALA A 193 8.71 44.72 -19.16
C ALA A 193 8.38 46.21 -19.32
N ALA A 194 8.15 46.92 -18.22
CA ALA A 194 7.95 48.36 -18.26
C ALA A 194 9.17 49.01 -18.95
N PRO A 195 8.98 49.98 -19.87
CA PRO A 195 10.10 50.66 -20.50
C PRO A 195 10.97 51.24 -19.40
N ALA A 196 12.27 50.90 -19.42
CA ALA A 196 13.24 51.48 -18.51
C ALA A 196 13.25 53.00 -18.72
N SER A 197 12.77 53.74 -17.73
CA SER A 197 12.85 55.19 -17.63
C SER A 197 14.28 55.65 -17.33
#